data_AF-A0A4S2AY98-F1
#
_entry.id   AF-A0A4S2AY98-F1
#
_cell.length_a   1.000
_cell.length_b   1.000
_cell.length_c   1.000
_cell.angle_alpha   90.00
_cell.angle_beta   90.00
_cell.angle_gamma   90.00
#
_symmetry.space_group_name_H-M   'P 1'
#
loop_
_entity.id
_entity.type
_entity.pdbx_description
1 polymer ?
#
loop_
_entity_poly.entity_id
_entity_poly.type
_entity_poly.pdbx_seq_one_letter_code
_entity_poly.pdbx_strand_id
1 'polypeptide(L)'
;MMGDYNQRPKKYSSDRQGGYSNENQAADPKYIFESAGYKAEWITNEADALLPEFADKMGKYMADNGLTNSKIRSIYGEIKRIQMGEFEKEKASFYLLKPKVAYALGRDKKNKGLQLFKFIFDRSTKDVSDQKTYHNFCNLLEAILAYHKANGRD
;
A
#
# COMPACT_ATOMS: atom_id res chain seq x y z
N MET A 1 52.69 23.21 -42.04
CA MET A 1 51.45 23.82 -42.57
C MET A 1 50.31 23.39 -41.68
N MET A 2 49.56 24.37 -41.18
CA MET A 2 48.40 24.26 -40.30
C MET A 2 47.25 23.49 -40.96
N GLY A 3 46.44 22.81 -40.15
CA GLY A 3 45.18 22.18 -40.54
C GLY A 3 44.26 21.98 -39.34
N ASP A 4 43.32 22.91 -39.18
CA ASP A 4 42.38 23.16 -38.09
C ASP A 4 41.71 21.96 -37.38
N TYR A 5 41.70 22.03 -36.04
CA TYR A 5 40.82 21.28 -35.16
C TYR A 5 39.41 21.88 -35.18
N ASN A 6 38.49 21.27 -35.93
CA ASN A 6 37.08 21.67 -35.91
C ASN A 6 36.34 21.01 -34.72
N GLN A 7 36.28 21.69 -33.58
CA GLN A 7 35.45 21.32 -32.44
C GLN A 7 33.98 21.64 -32.73
N ARG A 8 33.14 20.61 -32.91
CA ARG A 8 31.68 20.75 -32.85
C ARG A 8 31.23 20.72 -31.38
N PRO A 9 30.55 21.75 -30.85
CA PRO A 9 29.99 21.67 -29.51
C PRO A 9 28.78 20.72 -29.48
N LYS A 10 28.83 19.71 -28.60
CA LYS A 10 27.68 18.88 -28.23
C LYS A 10 26.66 19.78 -27.54
N LYS A 11 25.49 19.98 -28.16
CA LYS A 11 24.32 20.56 -27.49
C LYS A 11 23.88 19.58 -26.41
N TYR A 12 24.21 19.90 -25.16
CA TYR A 12 23.54 19.32 -24.00
C TYR A 12 22.08 19.77 -24.04
N SER A 13 21.17 18.83 -24.29
CA SER A 13 19.76 19.03 -24.04
C SER A 13 19.60 19.21 -22.54
N SER A 14 19.27 20.43 -22.12
CA SER A 14 18.85 20.70 -20.75
C SER A 14 17.53 19.98 -20.52
N ASP A 15 17.58 18.83 -19.86
CA ASP A 15 16.39 18.16 -19.34
C ASP A 15 15.66 19.14 -18.43
N ARG A 16 14.47 19.53 -18.88
CA ARG A 16 13.56 20.38 -18.13
C ARG A 16 13.21 19.67 -16.83
N GLN A 17 13.67 20.21 -15.70
CA GLN A 17 13.10 19.92 -14.39
C GLN A 17 11.63 20.36 -14.42
N GLY A 18 10.74 19.40 -14.73
CA GLY A 18 9.32 19.56 -14.51
C GLY A 18 9.06 19.53 -13.01
N GLY A 19 8.70 20.68 -12.44
CA GLY A 19 8.28 20.75 -11.05
C GLY A 19 7.08 19.84 -10.81
N TYR A 20 7.24 18.87 -9.91
CA TYR A 20 6.13 18.05 -9.42
C TYR A 20 5.14 18.94 -8.68
N SER A 21 4.03 19.28 -9.32
CA SER A 21 2.93 20.04 -8.72
C SER A 21 2.28 19.30 -7.54
N ASN A 22 1.80 20.06 -6.55
CA ASN A 22 1.23 19.55 -5.30
C ASN A 22 0.01 18.62 -5.51
N GLU A 23 -0.75 18.81 -6.59
CA GLU A 23 -1.88 17.94 -6.98
C GLU A 23 -1.45 16.53 -7.40
N ASN A 24 -0.26 16.37 -8.00
CA ASN A 24 0.24 15.07 -8.40
C ASN A 24 0.75 14.25 -7.21
N GLN A 25 1.17 14.90 -6.11
CA GLN A 25 1.63 14.22 -4.89
C GLN A 25 0.46 13.61 -4.11
N ALA A 26 -0.65 14.32 -3.95
CA ALA A 26 -1.86 13.77 -3.33
C ALA A 26 -2.44 12.58 -4.12
N ALA A 27 -2.07 12.45 -5.39
CA ALA A 27 -2.50 11.36 -6.26
C ALA A 27 -1.54 10.15 -6.24
N ASP A 28 -0.42 10.18 -5.52
CA ASP A 28 0.55 9.09 -5.40
C ASP A 28 0.26 8.22 -4.14
N PRO A 29 -0.06 6.92 -4.30
CA PRO A 29 -0.26 6.01 -3.19
C PRO A 29 0.87 5.99 -2.15
N LYS A 30 2.13 6.11 -2.59
CA LYS A 30 3.28 6.07 -1.68
C LYS A 30 3.29 7.31 -0.77
N TYR A 31 3.11 8.49 -1.35
CA TYR A 31 3.06 9.74 -0.60
C TYR A 31 1.89 9.76 0.39
N ILE A 32 0.72 9.29 -0.02
CA ILE A 32 -0.46 9.22 0.87
C ILE A 32 -0.21 8.30 2.06
N PHE A 33 0.43 7.15 1.84
CA PHE A 33 0.82 6.24 2.92
C PHE A 33 1.83 6.87 3.88
N GLU A 34 2.92 7.44 3.36
CA GLU A 34 3.99 8.03 4.17
C GLU A 34 3.49 9.23 4.98
N SER A 35 2.70 10.11 4.36
CA SER A 35 2.09 11.27 5.03
C SER A 35 1.00 10.92 6.05
N ALA A 36 0.49 9.68 6.06
CA ALA A 36 -0.50 9.25 7.05
C ALA A 36 0.14 8.76 8.36
N GLY A 37 1.47 8.56 8.40
CA GLY A 37 2.18 8.25 9.64
C GLY A 37 1.90 6.85 10.19
N TYR A 38 2.09 5.82 9.35
CA TYR A 38 2.00 4.43 9.80
C TYR A 38 2.92 4.14 11.01
N LYS A 39 2.37 3.47 12.02
CA LYS A 39 3.08 3.04 13.24
C LYS A 39 3.20 1.52 13.31
N ALA A 40 4.41 1.01 13.49
CA ALA A 40 4.64 -0.43 13.67
C ALA A 40 4.09 -0.93 15.02
N GLU A 41 3.92 -0.02 15.98
CA GLU A 41 3.36 -0.24 17.31
C GLU A 41 1.91 -0.72 17.25
N TRP A 42 1.15 -0.33 16.22
CA TRP A 42 -0.19 -0.85 16.00
C TRP A 42 -0.22 -2.35 15.74
N ILE A 43 0.88 -2.92 15.25
CA ILE A 43 1.03 -4.36 15.03
C ILE A 43 1.71 -5.02 16.23
N THR A 44 2.83 -4.46 16.69
CA THR A 44 3.68 -5.07 17.74
C THR A 44 3.07 -4.96 19.14
N ASN A 45 2.35 -3.87 19.43
CA ASN A 45 1.75 -3.59 20.73
C ASN A 45 0.24 -3.69 20.67
N GLU A 46 -0.42 -2.58 20.34
CA GLU A 46 -1.88 -2.42 20.27
C GLU A 46 -2.26 -1.13 19.53
N ALA A 47 -3.54 -0.99 19.21
CA ALA A 47 -4.09 0.22 18.59
C ALA A 47 -4.06 1.40 19.56
N ASP A 48 -3.77 2.60 19.05
CA ASP A 48 -3.95 3.87 19.76
C ASP A 48 -5.03 4.72 19.06
N ALA A 49 -5.28 5.92 19.60
CA ALA A 49 -6.28 6.84 19.05
C ALA A 49 -6.00 7.32 17.61
N LEU A 50 -4.78 7.12 17.09
CA LEU A 50 -4.40 7.57 15.74
C LEU A 50 -4.66 6.48 14.68
N LEU A 51 -4.86 5.22 15.08
CA LEU A 51 -5.16 4.15 14.14
C LEU A 51 -6.45 4.42 13.35
N PRO A 52 -7.58 4.84 13.97
CA PRO A 52 -8.80 5.15 13.22
C PRO A 52 -8.62 6.28 12.20
N GLU A 53 -7.85 7.33 12.52
CA GLU A 53 -7.57 8.44 11.60
C GLU A 53 -6.75 7.98 10.38
N PHE A 54 -5.73 7.15 10.62
CA PHE A 54 -4.97 6.50 9.56
C PHE A 54 -5.88 5.62 8.70
N ALA A 55 -6.72 4.80 9.34
CA ALA A 55 -7.61 3.87 8.68
C ALA A 55 -8.64 4.58 7.78
N ASP A 56 -9.21 5.69 8.25
CA ASP A 56 -10.12 6.53 7.47
C ASP A 56 -9.44 7.08 6.22
N LYS A 57 -8.28 7.73 6.38
CA LYS A 57 -7.51 8.31 5.26
C LYS A 57 -7.16 7.25 4.21
N MET A 58 -6.72 6.06 4.63
CA MET A 58 -6.40 4.96 3.72
C MET A 58 -7.66 4.38 3.06
N GLY A 59 -8.69 4.09 3.85
CA GLY A 59 -9.95 3.51 3.37
C GLY A 59 -10.62 4.39 2.33
N LYS A 60 -10.74 5.69 2.62
CA LYS A 60 -11.29 6.69 1.71
C LYS A 60 -10.47 6.80 0.43
N TYR A 61 -9.15 6.95 0.52
CA TYR A 61 -8.30 7.01 -0.67
C TYR A 61 -8.49 5.78 -1.55
N MET A 62 -8.50 4.59 -0.97
CA MET A 62 -8.68 3.36 -1.73
C MET A 62 -10.04 3.30 -2.43
N ALA A 63 -11.11 3.75 -1.77
CA ALA A 63 -12.47 3.77 -2.32
C ALA A 63 -12.54 4.73 -3.52
N ASP A 64 -12.03 5.96 -3.35
CA ASP A 64 -12.01 7.00 -4.39
C ASP A 64 -11.13 6.61 -5.59
N ASN A 65 -10.18 5.69 -5.38
CA ASN A 65 -9.20 5.27 -6.38
C ASN A 65 -9.43 3.84 -6.92
N GLY A 66 -10.69 3.39 -6.94
CA GLY A 66 -11.12 2.23 -7.71
C GLY A 66 -10.85 0.87 -7.07
N LEU A 67 -10.54 0.81 -5.77
CA LEU A 67 -10.57 -0.44 -5.04
C LEU A 67 -12.03 -0.84 -4.82
N THR A 68 -12.48 -1.92 -5.44
CA THR A 68 -13.83 -2.47 -5.24
C THR A 68 -13.78 -3.63 -4.24
N ASN A 69 -14.91 -3.88 -3.56
CA ASN A 69 -15.06 -5.03 -2.66
C ASN A 69 -14.69 -6.36 -3.33
N SER A 70 -15.05 -6.52 -4.62
CA SER A 70 -14.73 -7.71 -5.40
C SER A 70 -13.22 -7.94 -5.58
N LYS A 71 -12.41 -6.88 -5.66
CA LYS A 71 -10.95 -6.99 -5.86
C LYS A 71 -10.22 -7.49 -4.62
N ILE A 72 -10.74 -7.22 -3.43
CA ILE A 72 -10.08 -7.59 -2.16
C ILE A 72 -10.67 -8.81 -1.48
N ARG A 73 -11.91 -9.22 -1.82
CA ARG A 73 -12.65 -10.30 -1.12
C ARG A 73 -11.83 -11.59 -0.97
N SER A 74 -11.13 -12.03 -2.02
CA SER A 74 -10.33 -13.27 -1.98
C SER A 74 -9.10 -13.17 -1.07
N ILE A 75 -8.50 -11.97 -0.96
CA ILE A 75 -7.33 -11.73 -0.09
C ILE A 75 -7.81 -11.64 1.36
N TYR A 76 -8.83 -10.84 1.61
CA TYR A 76 -9.38 -10.66 2.95
C TYR A 76 -9.99 -11.94 3.53
N GLY A 77 -10.66 -12.75 2.71
CA GLY A 77 -11.15 -14.07 3.12
C GLY A 77 -10.02 -14.99 3.60
N GLU A 78 -8.86 -14.95 2.94
CA GLU A 78 -7.69 -15.74 3.36
C GLU A 78 -7.09 -15.23 4.67
N ILE A 79 -7.03 -13.90 4.86
CA ILE A 79 -6.60 -13.28 6.11
C ILE A 79 -7.50 -13.75 7.27
N LYS A 80 -8.82 -13.74 7.08
CA LYS A 80 -9.77 -14.22 8.10
C LYS A 80 -9.66 -15.72 8.34
N ARG A 81 -9.45 -16.53 7.31
CA ARG A 81 -9.21 -17.98 7.45
C ARG A 81 -8.00 -18.25 8.34
N ILE A 82 -6.88 -17.58 8.09
CA ILE A 82 -5.66 -17.69 8.91
C ILE A 82 -5.94 -17.23 10.35
N GLN A 83 -6.72 -16.15 10.54
CA GLN A 83 -7.05 -15.62 11.88
C GLN A 83 -7.87 -16.59 12.72
N MET A 84 -8.65 -17.46 12.11
CA MET A 84 -9.39 -18.52 12.81
C MET A 84 -8.48 -19.63 13.34
N GLY A 85 -7.25 -19.74 12.84
CA GLY A 85 -6.27 -20.75 13.23
C GLY A 85 -5.20 -20.25 14.20
N GLU A 86 -4.29 -21.15 14.53
CA GLU A 86 -3.04 -20.82 15.22
C GLU A 86 -2.02 -20.33 14.18
N PHE A 87 -1.53 -19.10 14.34
CA PHE A 87 -0.64 -18.43 13.40
C PHE A 87 0.61 -19.24 13.09
N GLU A 88 1.20 -19.92 14.08
CA GLU A 88 2.38 -20.76 13.89
C GLU A 88 2.15 -21.86 12.83
N LYS A 89 0.97 -22.48 12.84
CA LYS A 89 0.56 -23.50 11.87
C LYS A 89 0.20 -22.91 10.50
N GLU A 90 -0.13 -21.63 10.46
CA GLU A 90 -0.58 -20.91 9.26
C GLU A 90 0.49 -20.00 8.64
N LYS A 91 1.73 -19.99 9.15
CA LYS A 91 2.83 -19.15 8.63
C LYS A 91 3.03 -19.29 7.13
N ALA A 92 2.96 -20.51 6.60
CA ALA A 92 3.08 -20.75 5.16
C ALA A 92 1.97 -20.02 4.37
N SER A 93 0.72 -20.13 4.82
CA SER A 93 -0.43 -19.43 4.25
C SER A 93 -0.27 -17.91 4.32
N PHE A 94 0.21 -17.39 5.45
CA PHE A 94 0.51 -15.98 5.64
C PHE A 94 1.55 -15.48 4.63
N TYR A 95 2.65 -16.21 4.44
CA TYR A 95 3.67 -15.82 3.45
C TYR A 95 3.13 -15.83 2.01
N LEU A 96 2.17 -16.70 1.69
CA LEU A 96 1.52 -16.75 0.38
C LEU A 96 0.52 -15.62 0.12
N LEU A 97 0.13 -14.85 1.13
CA LEU A 97 -0.67 -13.64 0.91
C LEU A 97 0.08 -12.62 0.06
N LYS A 98 1.40 -12.47 0.25
CA LYS A 98 2.21 -11.49 -0.50
C LYS A 98 2.16 -11.69 -2.01
N PRO A 99 2.45 -12.89 -2.58
CA PRO A 99 2.27 -13.13 -4.00
C PRO A 99 0.79 -13.00 -4.44
N LYS A 100 -0.19 -13.31 -3.58
CA LYS A 100 -1.62 -13.11 -3.89
C LYS A 100 -1.97 -11.64 -4.09
N VAL A 101 -1.49 -10.75 -3.21
CA VAL A 101 -1.64 -9.29 -3.35
C VAL A 101 -0.92 -8.78 -4.60
N ALA A 102 0.32 -9.24 -4.82
CA ALA A 102 1.09 -8.85 -6.00
C ALA A 102 0.40 -9.26 -7.31
N TYR A 103 -0.20 -10.44 -7.37
CA TYR A 103 -0.96 -10.91 -8.53
C TYR A 103 -2.23 -10.08 -8.76
N ALA A 104 -2.98 -9.76 -7.70
CA ALA A 104 -4.17 -8.91 -7.80
C ALA A 104 -3.83 -7.53 -8.41
N LEU A 105 -2.74 -6.90 -7.94
CA LEU A 105 -2.24 -5.65 -8.55
C LEU A 105 -1.70 -5.89 -9.97
N GLY A 106 -1.01 -7.00 -10.21
CA GLY A 106 -0.46 -7.34 -11.53
C GLY A 106 -1.53 -7.42 -12.64
N ARG A 107 -2.75 -7.81 -12.27
CA ARG A 107 -3.93 -7.82 -13.17
C ARG A 107 -4.58 -6.45 -13.38
N ASP A 108 -4.31 -5.47 -12.52
CA ASP A 108 -4.92 -4.14 -12.56
C ASP A 108 -3.91 -3.07 -12.13
N LYS A 109 -2.79 -2.99 -12.88
CA LYS A 109 -1.61 -2.21 -12.49
C LYS A 109 -1.87 -0.71 -12.31
N LYS A 110 -2.90 -0.17 -12.96
CA LYS A 110 -3.25 1.25 -12.91
C LYS A 110 -4.15 1.62 -11.72
N ASN A 111 -4.64 0.63 -10.99
CA ASN A 111 -5.54 0.84 -9.85
C ASN A 111 -4.75 1.35 -8.64
N LYS A 112 -4.86 2.65 -8.39
CA LYS A 112 -4.17 3.33 -7.29
C LYS A 112 -4.65 2.84 -5.92
N GLY A 113 -5.92 2.45 -5.78
CA GLY A 113 -6.41 1.83 -4.55
C GLY A 113 -5.73 0.50 -4.24
N LEU A 114 -5.53 -0.37 -5.24
CA LEU A 114 -4.77 -1.62 -5.10
C LEU A 114 -3.28 -1.36 -4.85
N GLN A 115 -2.70 -0.33 -5.46
CA GLN A 115 -1.31 0.06 -5.19
C GLN A 115 -1.14 0.46 -3.72
N LEU A 116 -2.05 1.30 -3.19
CA LEU A 116 -2.03 1.68 -1.78
C LEU A 116 -2.24 0.48 -0.86
N PHE A 117 -3.21 -0.39 -1.16
CA PHE A 117 -3.44 -1.62 -0.40
C PHE A 117 -2.16 -2.47 -0.33
N LYS A 118 -1.44 -2.61 -1.45
CA LYS A 118 -0.17 -3.34 -1.48
C LYS A 118 0.90 -2.68 -0.60
N PHE A 119 1.02 -1.35 -0.60
CA PHE A 119 1.98 -0.66 0.28
C PHE A 119 1.68 -0.90 1.76
N ILE A 120 0.41 -0.75 2.15
CA ILE A 120 -0.06 -1.05 3.52
C ILE A 120 0.29 -2.48 3.89
N PHE A 121 -0.07 -3.44 3.02
CA PHE A 121 0.17 -4.86 3.23
C PHE A 121 1.68 -5.17 3.37
N ASP A 122 2.51 -4.72 2.43
CA ASP A 122 3.95 -4.98 2.44
C ASP A 122 4.66 -4.33 3.64
N ARG A 123 4.16 -3.19 4.14
CA ARG A 123 4.77 -2.55 5.30
C ARG A 123 4.38 -3.25 6.60
N SER A 124 3.09 -3.50 6.79
CA SER A 124 2.54 -4.05 8.05
C SER A 124 2.86 -5.52 8.25
N THR A 125 2.94 -6.32 7.19
CA THR A 125 3.32 -7.74 7.31
C THR A 125 4.74 -7.97 7.84
N LYS A 126 5.63 -6.97 7.74
CA LYS A 126 7.00 -7.05 8.30
C LYS A 126 7.00 -7.05 9.82
N ASP A 127 5.96 -6.49 10.42
CA ASP A 127 5.85 -6.28 11.86
C ASP A 127 5.06 -7.44 12.53
N VAL A 128 4.68 -8.47 11.76
CA VAL A 128 3.98 -9.69 12.20
C VAL A 128 4.96 -10.81 12.47
N SER A 129 4.98 -11.33 13.70
CA SER A 129 5.88 -12.41 14.15
C SER A 129 5.19 -13.58 14.84
N ASP A 130 3.99 -13.37 15.37
CA ASP A 130 3.30 -14.29 16.27
C ASP A 130 1.77 -14.09 16.22
N GLN A 131 1.04 -14.86 17.04
CA GLN A 131 -0.42 -14.80 17.11
C GLN A 131 -0.95 -13.41 17.42
N LYS A 132 -0.34 -12.71 18.39
CA LYS A 132 -0.83 -11.41 18.86
C LYS A 132 -0.64 -10.37 17.75
N THR A 133 0.55 -10.30 17.19
CA THR A 133 0.89 -9.37 16.10
C THR A 133 0.08 -9.67 14.84
N TYR A 134 -0.22 -10.94 14.53
CA TYR A 134 -1.12 -11.30 13.44
C TYR A 134 -2.56 -10.80 13.68
N HIS A 135 -3.08 -10.95 14.91
CA HIS A 135 -4.40 -10.45 15.26
C HIS A 135 -4.47 -8.92 15.16
N ASN A 136 -3.42 -8.22 15.61
CA ASN A 136 -3.31 -6.77 15.46
C ASN A 136 -3.25 -6.33 13.98
N PHE A 137 -2.55 -7.09 13.13
CA PHE A 137 -2.56 -6.90 11.68
C PHE A 137 -3.96 -7.05 11.08
N CYS A 138 -4.72 -8.07 11.49
CA CYS A 138 -6.11 -8.23 11.08
C CYS A 138 -6.95 -7.01 11.51
N ASN A 139 -6.79 -6.53 12.74
CA ASN A 139 -7.53 -5.37 13.26
C ASN A 139 -7.22 -4.09 12.47
N LEU A 140 -5.94 -3.85 12.12
CA LEU A 140 -5.56 -2.73 11.26
C LEU A 140 -6.25 -2.79 9.90
N LEU A 141 -6.19 -3.95 9.22
CA LEU A 141 -6.83 -4.11 7.91
C LEU A 141 -8.35 -4.02 8.00
N GLU A 142 -8.96 -4.56 9.06
CA GLU A 142 -10.38 -4.45 9.33
C GLU A 142 -10.83 -2.99 9.46
N ALA A 143 -10.11 -2.19 10.24
CA ALA A 143 -10.42 -0.77 10.39
C ALA A 143 -10.35 -0.03 9.04
N ILE A 144 -9.28 -0.26 8.27
CA ILE A 144 -9.10 0.35 6.94
C ILE A 144 -10.24 -0.07 6.00
N LEU A 145 -10.58 -1.36 5.98
CA LEU A 145 -11.62 -1.90 5.11
C LEU A 145 -13.03 -1.46 5.54
N ALA A 146 -13.26 -1.21 6.83
CA ALA A 146 -14.51 -0.63 7.33
C ALA A 146 -14.71 0.78 6.77
N TYR A 147 -13.70 1.64 6.84
CA TYR A 147 -13.76 2.98 6.23
C TYR A 147 -13.81 2.93 4.70
N HIS A 148 -13.11 2.00 4.06
CA HIS A 148 -13.25 1.76 2.63
C HIS A 148 -14.70 1.43 2.26
N LYS A 149 -15.34 0.51 2.98
CA LYS A 149 -16.74 0.14 2.75
C LYS A 149 -17.70 1.30 3.01
N ALA A 150 -17.44 2.12 4.04
CA ALA A 150 -18.25 3.30 4.36
C ALA A 150 -18.20 4.38 3.27
N ASN A 151 -17.07 4.49 2.56
CA ASN A 151 -16.88 5.46 1.47
C ASN A 151 -17.14 4.87 0.06
N GLY A 152 -17.19 3.54 -0.07
CA GLY A 152 -17.46 2.86 -1.33
C GLY A 152 -18.93 2.92 -1.75
N ARG A 153 -19.18 3.00 -3.06
CA ARG A 153 -20.52 2.80 -3.64
C ARG A 153 -20.61 1.33 -4.10
N ASP A 154 -21.71 0.65 -3.73
CA ASP A 154 -21.94 -0.76 -4.09
C ASP A 154 -22.11 -1.00 -5.59
#